data_AF-A0A173TIR1-F1
#
_entry.id   AF-A0A173TIR1-F1
#
_cell.length_a   1.000
_cell.length_b   1.000
_cell.length_c   1.000
_cell.angle_alpha   90.00
_cell.angle_beta   90.00
_cell.angle_gamma   90.00
#
_symmetry.space_group_name_H-M   'P 1'
#
loop_
_entity.id
_entity.type
_entity.pdbx_description
1 polymer ?
#
loop_
_entity_poly.entity_id
_entity_poly.type
_entity_poly.pdbx_seq_one_letter_code
_entity_poly.pdbx_strand_id
1 'polypeptide(L)'
;MRKYRLSLLLIICFMMMGCSQQPVEQEVIEETVDNENQLEVLAEFIPELKLETLNLQNLEPYEVRYTPYESDCGIYTGVNNIDLRIEEYYNENTRTYSYVLTVEEKELEEDSEFVPYKIIKIQVGTLPDEEKGIYTLSTTSPLYINLEYREAFEMNFYGQNYFLFSSSNRLFDEEFRVELLMVNQEPLDDYEPYSQTFRLINTSSRGNNSYTILTD
;
A
#
# COMPACT_ATOMS: atom_id res chain seq x y z
N MET A 1 -34.68 33.75 -19.41
CA MET A 1 -34.10 32.67 -18.58
C MET A 1 -35.11 32.31 -17.50
N ARG A 2 -35.49 31.04 -17.43
CA ARG A 2 -36.55 30.53 -16.56
C ARG A 2 -36.10 30.57 -15.10
N LYS A 3 -36.82 31.31 -14.25
CA LYS A 3 -36.68 31.25 -12.79
C LYS A 3 -37.52 30.06 -12.31
N TYR A 4 -36.89 29.04 -11.75
CA TYR A 4 -37.61 27.94 -11.10
C TYR A 4 -37.87 28.35 -9.64
N ARG A 5 -39.15 28.39 -9.26
CA ARG A 5 -39.58 28.53 -7.86
C ARG A 5 -39.64 27.13 -7.27
N LEU A 6 -38.73 26.82 -6.35
CA LEU A 6 -38.83 25.60 -5.56
C LEU A 6 -39.68 25.91 -4.33
N SER A 7 -40.99 25.62 -4.42
CA SER A 7 -41.89 25.70 -3.28
C SER A 7 -41.71 24.44 -2.44
N LEU A 8 -41.03 24.56 -1.29
CA LEU A 8 -40.96 23.48 -0.32
C LEU A 8 -42.29 23.39 0.43
N LEU A 9 -43.17 22.50 -0.02
CA LEU A 9 -44.45 22.23 0.63
C LEU A 9 -44.20 21.29 1.82
N LEU A 10 -44.05 21.85 3.02
CA LEU A 10 -43.92 21.06 4.25
C LEU A 10 -45.31 20.54 4.65
N ILE A 11 -45.63 19.29 4.28
CA ILE A 11 -46.86 18.62 4.72
C ILE A 11 -46.61 18.02 6.11
N ILE A 12 -47.07 18.71 7.15
CA ILE A 12 -47.13 18.15 8.52
C ILE A 12 -48.45 17.39 8.65
N CYS A 13 -48.38 16.06 8.70
CA CYS A 13 -49.53 15.19 8.98
C CYS A 13 -49.93 15.30 10.45
N PHE A 14 -51.08 15.93 10.73
CA PHE A 14 -51.75 15.82 12.03
C PHE A 14 -52.85 14.76 11.97
N MET A 15 -52.70 13.67 12.74
CA MET A 15 -53.80 12.79 13.11
C MET A 15 -54.58 13.40 14.29
N MET A 16 -55.90 13.20 14.24
CA MET A 16 -56.95 13.94 14.92
C MET A 16 -57.03 13.73 16.44
N MET A 17 -57.31 14.80 17.20
CA MET A 17 -58.60 15.07 17.88
C MET A 17 -58.48 16.22 18.89
N GLY A 18 -59.42 17.18 18.84
CA GLY A 18 -59.82 17.98 20.01
C GLY A 18 -59.68 19.50 19.93
N CYS A 19 -60.77 20.17 19.52
CA CYS A 19 -61.22 21.53 19.88
C CYS A 19 -60.20 22.66 20.18
N SER A 20 -60.09 23.63 19.26
CA SER A 20 -60.67 24.99 19.41
C SER A 20 -60.07 25.95 18.37
N GLN A 21 -60.90 26.85 17.85
CA GLN A 21 -60.59 27.80 16.79
C GLN A 21 -59.82 29.01 17.34
N GLN A 22 -58.70 29.34 16.70
CA GLN A 22 -58.19 30.72 16.60
C GLN A 22 -57.45 30.87 15.27
N PRO A 23 -57.77 31.87 14.42
CA PRO A 23 -56.98 32.15 13.23
C PRO A 23 -55.72 32.91 13.66
N VAL A 24 -54.54 32.30 13.51
CA VAL A 24 -53.27 33.02 13.66
C VAL A 24 -52.87 33.54 12.28
N GLU A 25 -52.88 34.86 12.15
CA GLU A 25 -52.37 35.59 10.99
C GLU A 25 -50.92 35.18 10.72
N GLN A 26 -50.63 34.81 9.46
CA GLN A 26 -49.27 34.56 8.99
C GLN A 26 -48.56 35.91 8.78
N GLU A 27 -47.67 36.29 9.69
CA GLU A 27 -46.65 37.28 9.37
C GLU A 27 -45.64 36.66 8.41
N VAL A 28 -45.60 37.19 7.19
CA VAL A 28 -44.53 36.93 6.22
C VAL A 28 -43.34 37.77 6.64
N ILE A 29 -42.36 37.15 7.31
CA ILE A 29 -41.03 37.75 7.49
C ILE A 29 -40.26 37.41 6.22
N GLU A 30 -40.17 38.37 5.29
CA GLU A 30 -39.18 38.34 4.21
C GLU A 30 -37.81 38.64 4.81
N GLU A 31 -37.08 37.60 5.23
CA GLU A 31 -35.65 37.71 5.47
C GLU A 31 -34.92 37.61 4.13
N THR A 32 -34.54 38.75 3.57
CA THR A 32 -33.47 38.84 2.58
C THR A 32 -32.15 38.54 3.29
N VAL A 33 -31.66 37.31 3.16
CA VAL A 33 -30.29 36.96 3.53
C VAL A 33 -29.43 37.03 2.28
N ASP A 34 -28.74 38.17 2.12
CA ASP A 34 -27.50 38.25 1.36
C ASP A 34 -26.45 37.45 2.14
N ASN A 35 -26.00 36.33 1.59
CA ASN A 35 -24.74 35.70 2.00
C ASN A 35 -24.11 34.97 0.81
N GLU A 36 -23.56 35.77 -0.10
CA GLU A 36 -22.40 35.38 -0.90
C GLU A 36 -21.19 35.23 0.03
N ASN A 37 -21.13 34.17 0.85
CA ASN A 37 -19.87 33.61 1.34
C ASN A 37 -20.11 32.34 2.15
N GLN A 38 -19.25 31.35 1.91
CA GLN A 38 -19.12 30.08 2.64
C GLN A 38 -20.14 28.99 2.26
N LEU A 39 -20.09 28.55 1.00
CA LEU A 39 -20.07 27.12 0.75
C LEU A 39 -18.73 26.57 1.28
N GLU A 40 -18.62 26.45 2.61
CA GLU A 40 -17.71 25.45 3.18
C GLU A 40 -18.29 24.10 2.74
N VAL A 41 -17.72 23.55 1.66
CA VAL A 41 -17.76 22.11 1.45
C VAL A 41 -16.99 21.55 2.64
N LEU A 42 -17.69 21.24 3.73
CA LEU A 42 -17.20 20.29 4.72
C LEU A 42 -17.01 19.01 3.92
N ALA A 43 -15.78 18.80 3.41
CA ALA A 43 -15.38 17.52 2.86
C ALA A 43 -15.66 16.52 3.97
N GLU A 44 -16.68 15.68 3.75
CA GLU A 44 -17.06 14.64 4.69
C GLU A 44 -15.82 13.77 4.87
N PHE A 45 -15.17 13.86 6.03
CA PHE A 45 -13.93 13.15 6.30
C PHE A 45 -14.28 11.67 6.40
N ILE A 46 -13.78 10.87 5.46
CA ILE A 46 -14.07 9.44 5.39
C ILE A 46 -13.26 8.75 6.50
N PRO A 47 -13.84 7.82 7.28
CA PRO A 47 -13.11 7.11 8.31
C PRO A 47 -11.86 6.41 7.77
N GLU A 48 -10.72 6.65 8.42
CA GLU A 48 -9.44 6.04 8.07
C GLU A 48 -9.11 4.89 9.02
N LEU A 49 -8.54 3.83 8.46
CA LEU A 49 -7.82 2.79 9.17
C LEU A 49 -6.31 3.06 9.10
N LYS A 50 -5.59 2.39 9.99
CA LYS A 50 -4.14 2.49 10.13
C LYS A 50 -3.51 1.12 9.95
N LEU A 51 -2.40 1.08 9.23
CA LEU A 51 -1.53 -0.07 9.12
C LEU A 51 -0.15 0.33 9.63
N GLU A 52 0.34 -0.39 10.63
CA GLU A 52 1.71 -0.23 11.14
C GLU A 52 2.69 -0.92 10.19
N THR A 53 3.74 -0.21 9.80
CA THR A 53 4.77 -0.67 8.87
C THR A 53 6.14 -0.17 9.31
N LEU A 54 7.20 -0.66 8.66
CA LEU A 54 8.54 -0.06 8.72
C LEU A 54 8.85 0.58 7.36
N ASN A 55 9.42 1.78 7.33
CA ASN A 55 9.91 2.34 6.07
C ASN A 55 11.08 1.50 5.58
N LEU A 56 11.01 0.96 4.36
CA LEU A 56 12.04 0.03 3.87
C LEU A 56 13.44 0.65 3.85
N GLN A 57 13.55 1.96 3.59
CA GLN A 57 14.83 2.64 3.37
C GLN A 57 15.68 2.78 4.65
N ASN A 58 15.03 2.96 5.79
CA ASN A 58 15.71 3.24 7.06
C ASN A 58 15.25 2.35 8.22
N LEU A 59 14.20 1.54 8.00
CA LEU A 59 13.55 0.66 8.97
C LEU A 59 12.94 1.36 10.18
N GLU A 60 12.69 2.66 10.08
CA GLU A 60 11.96 3.39 11.11
C GLU A 60 10.45 3.08 10.99
N PRO A 61 9.71 3.05 12.11
CA PRO A 61 8.26 2.89 12.09
C PRO A 61 7.57 3.92 11.19
N TYR A 62 6.62 3.45 10.40
CA TYR A 62 5.79 4.29 9.53
C TYR A 62 4.33 3.83 9.59
N GLU A 63 3.40 4.78 9.67
CA GLU A 63 1.96 4.51 9.73
C GLU A 63 1.32 4.82 8.37
N VAL A 64 0.81 3.80 7.70
CA VAL A 64 0.00 3.97 6.49
C VAL A 64 -1.45 4.20 6.89
N ARG A 65 -2.04 5.29 6.40
CA ARG A 65 -3.46 5.61 6.61
C ARG A 65 -4.22 5.36 5.33
N TYR A 66 -5.30 4.61 5.42
CA TYR A 66 -6.09 4.19 4.28
C TYR A 66 -7.58 4.19 4.62
N THR A 67 -8.41 4.35 3.61
CA THR A 67 -9.86 4.16 3.75
C THR A 67 -10.18 2.70 3.46
N PRO A 68 -11.14 2.04 4.14
CA PRO A 68 -11.51 0.66 3.80
C PRO A 68 -12.10 0.56 2.37
N TYR A 69 -11.45 -0.21 1.50
CA TYR A 69 -11.97 -0.65 0.19
C TYR A 69 -11.29 -2.00 -0.16
N GLU A 70 -11.63 -2.61 -1.29
CA GLU A 70 -10.93 -3.82 -1.76
C GLU A 70 -9.48 -3.48 -2.12
N SER A 71 -8.54 -3.85 -1.25
CA SER A 71 -7.10 -3.80 -1.55
C SER A 71 -6.78 -4.84 -2.62
N ASP A 72 -6.15 -4.40 -3.71
CA ASP A 72 -5.59 -5.30 -4.70
C ASP A 72 -4.11 -5.60 -4.39
N CYS A 73 -3.67 -6.79 -4.78
CA CYS A 73 -2.30 -7.23 -4.65
C CYS A 73 -1.58 -7.01 -5.98
N GLY A 74 -0.55 -6.15 -5.97
CA GLY A 74 0.17 -5.72 -7.17
C GLY A 74 1.30 -6.66 -7.62
N ILE A 75 1.93 -7.40 -6.71
CA ILE A 75 2.90 -8.44 -7.08
C ILE A 75 2.76 -9.59 -6.10
N TYR A 76 2.80 -10.82 -6.62
CA TYR A 76 3.06 -12.03 -5.84
C TYR A 76 4.20 -12.83 -6.48
N THR A 77 5.33 -12.94 -5.79
CA THR A 77 6.49 -13.70 -6.27
C THR A 77 7.24 -14.32 -5.11
N GLY A 78 8.02 -15.37 -5.37
CA GLY A 78 8.92 -15.94 -4.37
C GLY A 78 10.09 -16.68 -4.99
N VAL A 79 11.05 -17.03 -4.15
CA VAL A 79 12.19 -17.92 -4.45
C VAL A 79 12.50 -18.75 -3.21
N ASN A 80 12.53 -20.08 -3.36
CA ASN A 80 12.75 -21.03 -2.28
C ASN A 80 11.86 -20.75 -1.04
N ASN A 81 12.46 -20.33 0.07
CA ASN A 81 11.80 -20.02 1.35
C ASN A 81 11.32 -18.57 1.46
N ILE A 82 11.37 -17.77 0.40
CA ILE A 82 10.99 -16.37 0.40
C ILE A 82 9.75 -16.18 -0.47
N ASP A 83 8.64 -15.75 0.13
CA ASP A 83 7.49 -15.22 -0.59
C ASP A 83 7.39 -13.69 -0.39
N LEU A 84 6.98 -12.99 -1.44
CA LEU A 84 6.88 -11.54 -1.51
C LEU A 84 5.50 -11.14 -2.03
N ARG A 85 4.89 -10.17 -1.35
CA ARG A 85 3.62 -9.56 -1.75
C ARG A 85 3.71 -8.05 -1.69
N ILE A 86 3.23 -7.35 -2.72
CA ILE A 86 3.05 -5.89 -2.65
C ILE A 86 1.56 -5.58 -2.68
N GLU A 87 1.05 -4.94 -1.63
CA GLU A 87 -0.36 -4.56 -1.49
C GLU A 87 -0.53 -3.04 -1.64
N GLU A 88 -1.63 -2.63 -2.26
CA GLU A 88 -1.99 -1.21 -2.38
C GLU A 88 -3.02 -0.79 -1.32
N TYR A 89 -2.79 0.39 -0.74
CA TYR A 89 -3.64 1.02 0.27
C TYR A 89 -3.95 2.47 -0.11
N TYR A 90 -5.18 2.74 -0.47
CA TYR A 90 -5.68 4.02 -0.96
C TYR A 90 -6.43 4.77 0.14
N ASN A 91 -6.18 6.07 0.19
CA ASN A 91 -6.79 7.00 1.12
C ASN A 91 -7.63 8.01 0.33
N GLU A 92 -8.96 7.92 0.41
CA GLU A 92 -9.86 8.82 -0.32
C GLU A 92 -9.75 10.29 0.12
N ASN A 93 -9.43 10.56 1.39
CA ASN A 93 -9.28 11.94 1.90
C ASN A 93 -8.09 12.66 1.26
N THR A 94 -6.99 11.94 1.04
CA THR A 94 -5.75 12.47 0.42
C THR A 94 -5.59 12.10 -1.05
N ARG A 95 -6.45 11.23 -1.57
CA ARG A 95 -6.40 10.67 -2.93
C ARG A 95 -5.03 10.10 -3.28
N THR A 96 -4.46 9.36 -2.35
CA THR A 96 -3.10 8.83 -2.44
C THR A 96 -3.10 7.33 -2.25
N TYR A 97 -2.35 6.62 -3.11
CA TYR A 97 -2.07 5.21 -3.03
C TYR A 97 -0.74 5.00 -2.29
N SER A 98 -0.72 4.16 -1.28
CA SER A 98 0.48 3.73 -0.56
C SER A 98 0.74 2.25 -0.85
N TYR A 99 1.99 1.92 -1.14
CA TYR A 99 2.39 0.55 -1.48
C TYR A 99 3.21 -0.04 -0.35
N VAL A 100 2.82 -1.25 0.06
CA VAL A 100 3.43 -1.95 1.19
C VAL A 100 3.90 -3.31 0.72
N LEU A 101 5.15 -3.64 1.02
CA LEU A 101 5.75 -4.95 0.78
C LEU A 101 5.61 -5.81 2.03
N THR A 102 5.05 -7.00 1.88
CA THR A 102 5.13 -8.06 2.87
C THR A 102 6.12 -9.11 2.39
N VAL A 103 6.97 -9.58 3.29
CA VAL A 103 7.92 -10.67 3.05
C VAL A 103 7.56 -11.81 4.00
N GLU A 104 7.32 -12.99 3.47
CA GLU A 104 6.90 -14.17 4.23
C GLU A 104 7.96 -15.28 4.09
N GLU A 105 8.23 -15.98 5.20
CA GLU A 105 9.09 -17.17 5.17
C GLU A 105 8.20 -18.38 4.84
N LYS A 106 8.54 -19.07 3.77
CA LYS A 106 7.90 -20.32 3.37
C LYS A 106 8.71 -21.50 3.88
N GLU A 107 8.05 -22.44 4.54
CA GLU A 107 8.66 -23.72 4.90
C GLU A 107 9.04 -24.49 3.63
N LEU A 108 10.29 -24.91 3.55
CA LEU A 108 10.76 -25.84 2.54
C LEU A 108 10.45 -27.26 3.01
N GLU A 109 10.03 -28.12 2.08
CA GLU A 109 9.85 -29.55 2.39
C GLU A 109 11.20 -30.15 2.81
N GLU A 110 11.22 -31.04 3.80
CA GLU A 110 12.47 -31.60 4.35
C GLU A 110 13.34 -32.32 3.30
N ASP A 111 12.72 -32.79 2.20
CA ASP A 111 13.38 -33.46 1.07
C ASP A 111 13.60 -32.54 -0.16
N SER A 112 13.47 -31.22 0.02
CA SER A 112 13.69 -30.22 -1.03
C SER A 112 15.16 -30.18 -1.47
N GLU A 113 15.40 -30.21 -2.79
CA GLU A 113 16.73 -29.93 -3.37
C GLU A 113 17.14 -28.45 -3.24
N PHE A 114 16.22 -27.57 -2.83
CA PHE A 114 16.46 -26.14 -2.69
C PHE A 114 17.01 -25.77 -1.32
N VAL A 115 18.07 -24.96 -1.33
CA VAL A 115 18.70 -24.39 -0.13
C VAL A 115 17.96 -23.10 0.29
N PRO A 116 17.64 -22.93 1.59
CA PRO A 116 17.04 -21.70 2.08
C PRO A 116 17.99 -20.50 1.92
N TYR A 117 17.42 -19.32 1.70
CA TYR A 117 18.12 -18.06 1.55
C TYR A 117 17.77 -17.09 2.68
N LYS A 118 18.73 -16.20 2.99
CA LYS A 118 18.50 -15.00 3.79
C LYS A 118 18.65 -13.75 2.92
N ILE A 119 17.71 -12.82 3.05
CA ILE A 119 17.72 -11.54 2.34
C ILE A 119 18.70 -10.58 3.03
N ILE A 120 19.58 -9.95 2.26
CA ILE A 120 20.56 -8.96 2.74
C ILE A 120 20.32 -7.57 2.17
N LYS A 121 19.50 -7.45 1.11
CA LYS A 121 19.01 -6.18 0.56
C LYS A 121 17.74 -6.39 -0.25
N ILE A 122 16.82 -5.44 -0.14
CA ILE A 122 15.64 -5.33 -0.99
C ILE A 122 15.69 -4.01 -1.75
N GLN A 123 15.35 -4.03 -3.02
CA GLN A 123 15.08 -2.85 -3.82
C GLN A 123 13.78 -3.06 -4.57
N VAL A 124 12.88 -2.08 -4.49
CA VAL A 124 11.61 -2.08 -5.21
C VAL A 124 11.47 -0.77 -5.95
N GLY A 125 11.00 -0.81 -7.17
CA GLY A 125 10.61 0.41 -7.88
C GLY A 125 9.70 0.14 -9.07
N THR A 126 9.23 1.23 -9.67
CA THR A 126 8.40 1.21 -10.88
C THR A 126 9.18 1.59 -12.11
N LEU A 127 9.10 0.81 -13.19
CA LEU A 127 9.89 1.01 -14.42
C LEU A 127 9.22 1.99 -15.40
N PRO A 128 9.85 3.13 -15.72
CA PRO A 128 9.56 3.93 -16.91
C PRO A 128 10.02 3.30 -18.23
N ASP A 129 10.99 2.37 -18.19
CA ASP A 129 11.57 1.72 -19.38
C ASP A 129 12.02 0.29 -19.01
N GLU A 130 11.41 -0.71 -19.63
CA GLU A 130 11.66 -2.14 -19.35
C GLU A 130 13.12 -2.56 -19.56
N GLU A 131 13.84 -1.89 -20.49
CA GLU A 131 15.20 -2.32 -20.89
C GLU A 131 16.31 -1.67 -20.06
N LYS A 132 16.07 -0.49 -19.47
CA LYS A 132 17.14 0.34 -18.89
C LYS A 132 17.24 0.30 -17.37
N GLY A 133 16.29 -0.32 -16.67
CA GLY A 133 16.29 -0.40 -15.21
C GLY A 133 16.24 0.97 -14.52
N ILE A 134 15.73 1.99 -15.22
CA ILE A 134 15.46 3.30 -14.65
C ILE A 134 14.14 3.16 -13.90
N TYR A 135 14.05 3.70 -12.69
CA TYR A 135 12.84 3.71 -11.86
C TYR A 135 12.25 5.12 -11.75
N THR A 136 10.92 5.26 -11.83
CA THR A 136 10.21 6.53 -11.57
C THR A 136 10.02 6.77 -10.08
N LEU A 137 9.62 5.72 -9.35
CA LEU A 137 9.58 5.66 -7.90
C LEU A 137 10.37 4.43 -7.46
N SER A 138 11.16 4.55 -6.39
CA SER A 138 11.90 3.43 -5.86
C SER A 138 12.23 3.61 -4.39
N THR A 139 12.36 2.50 -3.69
CA THR A 139 12.91 2.42 -2.34
C THR A 139 13.92 1.29 -2.25
N THR A 140 14.90 1.41 -1.37
CA THR A 140 15.92 0.38 -1.18
C THR A 140 16.31 0.29 0.27
N SER A 141 16.35 -0.94 0.81
CA SER A 141 16.81 -1.17 2.16
C SER A 141 18.30 -0.88 2.30
N PRO A 142 18.79 -0.64 3.54
CA PRO A 142 20.21 -0.72 3.82
C PRO A 142 20.77 -2.10 3.43
N LEU A 143 22.09 -2.15 3.23
CA LEU A 143 22.81 -3.37 2.91
C LEU A 143 23.38 -4.01 4.19
N TYR A 144 23.06 -5.28 4.43
CA TYR A 144 23.46 -6.00 5.62
C TYR A 144 24.52 -7.06 5.26
N ILE A 145 25.77 -6.62 5.05
CA ILE A 145 26.91 -7.49 4.61
C ILE A 145 28.04 -7.57 5.64
N ASN A 146 27.86 -7.13 6.90
CA ASN A 146 28.95 -7.26 7.86
C ASN A 146 29.05 -8.69 8.42
N LEU A 147 29.65 -9.58 7.61
CA LEU A 147 29.81 -11.03 7.81
C LEU A 147 30.64 -11.42 9.07
N GLU A 148 31.12 -10.45 9.85
CA GLU A 148 31.71 -10.69 11.18
C GLU A 148 30.67 -10.66 12.33
N TYR A 149 29.41 -10.32 12.06
CA TYR A 149 28.37 -10.23 13.09
C TYR A 149 27.21 -11.18 12.77
N ARG A 150 27.36 -12.46 13.12
CA ARG A 150 26.25 -13.44 13.15
C ARG A 150 25.02 -12.93 13.92
N GLU A 151 25.24 -12.07 14.91
CA GLU A 151 24.17 -11.45 15.74
C GLU A 151 23.49 -10.25 15.06
N ALA A 152 24.08 -9.65 14.00
CA ALA A 152 23.46 -8.57 13.23
C ALA A 152 22.62 -9.09 12.03
N PHE A 153 22.70 -10.39 11.74
CA PHE A 153 21.96 -11.07 10.67
C PHE A 153 20.58 -11.60 11.11
N GLU A 154 20.17 -11.38 12.35
CA GLU A 154 18.81 -11.70 12.84
C GLU A 154 17.75 -10.69 12.38
N MET A 155 18.09 -9.83 11.41
CA MET A 155 17.13 -8.91 10.83
C MET A 155 16.14 -9.71 9.97
N ASN A 156 15.06 -10.11 10.63
CA ASN A 156 14.04 -10.90 10.02
C ASN A 156 13.18 -10.01 9.14
N PHE A 157 13.48 -9.97 7.83
CA PHE A 157 12.56 -9.38 6.86
C PHE A 157 11.22 -10.10 6.86
N TYR A 158 11.18 -11.37 7.29
CA TYR A 158 9.97 -12.17 7.31
C TYR A 158 8.98 -11.74 8.39
N GLY A 159 7.69 -11.81 8.04
CA GLY A 159 6.57 -11.51 8.94
C GLY A 159 6.37 -10.03 9.22
N GLN A 160 7.03 -9.14 8.45
CA GLN A 160 6.94 -7.70 8.59
C GLN A 160 6.35 -7.04 7.35
N ASN A 161 5.74 -5.87 7.56
CA ASN A 161 5.22 -5.01 6.49
C ASN A 161 6.12 -3.80 6.30
N TYR A 162 6.50 -3.52 5.06
CA TYR A 162 7.41 -2.45 4.70
C TYR A 162 6.75 -1.41 3.81
N PHE A 163 6.67 -0.18 4.28
CA PHE A 163 6.26 0.94 3.44
C PHE A 163 7.32 1.20 2.36
N LEU A 164 6.87 1.25 1.10
CA LEU A 164 7.72 1.48 -0.05
C LEU A 164 7.75 2.95 -0.46
N PHE A 165 6.61 3.44 -0.93
CA PHE A 165 6.37 4.80 -1.41
C PHE A 165 4.87 5.03 -1.61
N SER A 166 4.50 6.29 -1.90
CA SER A 166 3.14 6.67 -2.25
C SER A 166 3.09 7.34 -3.61
N SER A 167 1.92 7.28 -4.26
CA SER A 167 1.65 7.89 -5.56
C SER A 167 0.24 8.47 -5.59
N SER A 168 0.05 9.57 -6.34
CA SER A 168 -1.28 10.12 -6.63
C SER A 168 -2.02 9.35 -7.73
N ASN A 169 -1.30 8.53 -8.50
CA ASN A 169 -1.87 7.64 -9.50
C ASN A 169 -1.73 6.18 -9.06
N ARG A 170 -2.76 5.38 -9.33
CA ARG A 170 -2.68 3.92 -9.18
C ARG A 170 -1.61 3.38 -10.12
N LEU A 171 -0.81 2.45 -9.62
CA LEU A 171 0.20 1.71 -10.34
C LEU A 171 -0.31 0.28 -10.55
N PHE A 172 -0.04 -0.28 -11.72
CA PHE A 172 -0.39 -1.64 -12.08
C PHE A 172 0.76 -2.60 -11.83
N ASP A 173 0.43 -3.86 -11.62
CA ASP A 173 1.33 -4.96 -11.32
C ASP A 173 2.53 -4.98 -12.27
N GLU A 174 2.29 -4.83 -13.58
CA GLU A 174 3.30 -4.86 -14.65
C GLU A 174 4.34 -3.72 -14.55
N GLU A 175 4.04 -2.66 -13.81
CA GLU A 175 4.93 -1.51 -13.66
C GLU A 175 6.01 -1.75 -12.62
N PHE A 176 5.82 -2.70 -11.71
CA PHE A 176 6.75 -2.94 -10.62
C PHE A 176 7.89 -3.90 -11.00
N ARG A 177 9.05 -3.65 -10.38
CA ARG A 177 10.18 -4.57 -10.37
C ARG A 177 10.76 -4.65 -8.98
N VAL A 178 11.02 -5.88 -8.56
CA VAL A 178 11.59 -6.21 -7.25
C VAL A 178 12.94 -6.85 -7.46
N GLU A 179 13.92 -6.40 -6.71
CA GLU A 179 15.25 -6.96 -6.69
C GLU A 179 15.64 -7.35 -5.26
N LEU A 180 16.06 -8.59 -5.08
CA LEU A 180 16.62 -9.08 -3.82
C LEU A 180 18.09 -9.40 -4.01
N LEU A 181 18.91 -9.01 -3.04
CA LEU A 181 20.20 -9.63 -2.80
C LEU A 181 20.05 -10.56 -1.60
N MET A 182 20.54 -11.78 -1.76
CA MET A 182 20.35 -12.86 -0.81
C MET A 182 21.64 -13.67 -0.67
N VAL A 183 21.75 -14.43 0.41
CA VAL A 183 22.84 -15.38 0.64
C VAL A 183 22.29 -16.75 0.99
N ASN A 184 23.02 -17.82 0.68
CA ASN A 184 22.66 -19.18 1.13
C ASN A 184 22.66 -19.24 2.66
N GLN A 185 21.58 -19.75 3.25
CA GLN A 185 21.47 -19.94 4.70
C GLN A 185 22.12 -21.25 5.14
N GLU A 186 22.11 -22.27 4.28
CA GLU A 186 22.74 -23.57 4.48
C GLU A 186 23.86 -23.80 3.45
N PRO A 187 24.75 -24.79 3.65
CA PRO A 187 25.78 -25.10 2.67
C PRO A 187 25.17 -25.42 1.29
N LEU A 188 25.82 -24.95 0.24
CA LEU A 188 25.42 -25.23 -1.14
C LEU A 188 26.66 -25.72 -1.89
N ASP A 189 26.67 -26.97 -2.36
CA ASP A 189 27.85 -27.61 -2.95
C ASP A 189 29.10 -27.47 -2.04
N ASP A 190 30.17 -26.84 -2.53
CA ASP A 190 31.42 -26.58 -1.80
C ASP A 190 31.40 -25.23 -1.03
N TYR A 191 30.28 -24.50 -1.06
CA TYR A 191 30.14 -23.19 -0.42
C TYR A 191 29.66 -23.31 1.03
N GLU A 192 30.32 -22.56 1.92
CA GLU A 192 29.92 -22.44 3.31
C GLU A 192 28.59 -21.65 3.44
N PRO A 193 27.84 -21.81 4.54
CA PRO A 193 26.69 -20.96 4.83
C PRO A 193 27.06 -19.47 4.76
N TYR A 194 26.18 -18.69 4.16
CA TYR A 194 26.27 -17.23 3.99
C TYR A 194 27.44 -16.76 3.12
N SER A 195 28.12 -17.66 2.39
CA SER A 195 29.28 -17.28 1.58
C SER A 195 28.93 -16.93 0.14
N GLN A 196 27.87 -17.52 -0.42
CA GLN A 196 27.45 -17.27 -1.79
C GLN A 196 26.33 -16.23 -1.83
N THR A 197 26.55 -15.17 -2.60
CA THR A 197 25.52 -14.16 -2.86
C THR A 197 24.76 -14.52 -4.13
N PHE A 198 23.44 -14.31 -4.07
CA PHE A 198 22.51 -14.49 -5.16
C PHE A 198 21.72 -13.22 -5.36
N ARG A 199 21.39 -12.94 -6.61
CA ARG A 199 20.52 -11.82 -6.99
C ARG A 199 19.24 -12.37 -7.59
N LEU A 200 18.10 -11.97 -7.04
CA LEU A 200 16.81 -12.16 -7.68
C LEU A 200 16.38 -10.85 -8.32
N ILE A 201 15.93 -10.90 -9.57
CA ILE A 201 15.24 -9.79 -10.21
C ILE A 201 13.91 -10.32 -10.68
N ASN A 202 12.82 -9.86 -10.08
CA ASN A 202 11.48 -10.11 -10.59
C ASN A 202 11.01 -8.88 -11.35
N THR A 203 10.66 -9.08 -12.62
CA THR A 203 9.83 -8.16 -13.41
C THR A 203 8.50 -8.83 -13.67
N SER A 204 7.41 -8.13 -13.39
CA SER A 204 6.02 -8.57 -13.59
C SER A 204 5.58 -8.61 -15.07
N SER A 205 6.50 -8.78 -16.02
CA SER A 205 6.17 -8.84 -17.44
C SER A 205 5.47 -10.17 -17.75
N ARG A 206 4.14 -10.14 -17.84
CA ARG A 206 3.28 -11.16 -18.48
C ARG A 206 3.57 -12.60 -18.05
N GLY A 207 3.40 -12.89 -16.76
CA GLY A 207 3.29 -14.27 -16.25
C GLY A 207 4.57 -15.10 -16.29
N ASN A 208 5.72 -14.52 -16.64
CA ASN A 208 7.01 -15.17 -16.58
C ASN A 208 7.89 -14.45 -15.55
N ASN A 209 7.92 -14.99 -14.34
CA ASN A 209 8.97 -14.66 -13.38
C ASN A 209 10.29 -15.20 -13.95
N SER A 210 11.15 -14.33 -14.47
CA SER A 210 12.49 -14.73 -14.92
C SER A 210 13.46 -14.61 -13.75
N TYR A 211 14.04 -15.73 -13.31
CA TYR A 211 15.03 -15.78 -12.24
C TYR A 211 16.41 -15.87 -12.87
N THR A 212 17.23 -14.84 -12.72
CA THR A 212 18.64 -14.92 -13.09
C THR A 212 19.47 -14.96 -11.81
N ILE A 213 19.85 -16.17 -11.41
CA ILE A 213 20.83 -16.36 -10.34
C ILE A 213 22.20 -15.97 -10.91
N LEU A 214 22.68 -14.78 -10.55
CA LEU A 214 24.06 -14.40 -10.80
C LEU A 214 24.91 -14.90 -9.63
N THR A 215 25.76 -15.88 -9.89
CA THR A 215 26.84 -16.28 -8.99
C THR A 215 28.08 -15.48 -9.39
N ASP A 216 28.52 -14.57 -8.52
CA ASP A 216 29.89 -14.02 -8.58
C ASP A 216 30.89 -15.01 -7.96
#